data_AF-A0A955VCS0-F1
#
_entry.id   AF-A0A955VCS0-F1
#
_cell.length_a   1.000
_cell.length_b   1.000
_cell.length_c   1.000
_cell.angle_alpha   90.00
_cell.angle_beta   90.00
_cell.angle_gamma   90.00
#
_symmetry.space_group_name_H-M   'P 1'
#
loop_
_entity.id
_entity.type
_entity.pdbx_description
1 polymer ?
#
loop_
_entity_poly.entity_id
_entity_poly.type
_entity_poly.pdbx_seq_one_letter_code
_entity_poly.pdbx_strand_id
1 'polypeptide(L)'
;MRADHVLRAVLESPRDLVIFALDREYRYLAFNEAHRRTMHAIWGVDIAVGQVMLDVIGREDDRARAKANFDRALAGESFTVVEAYGDETMGRRYYQDLYNPIFSEGAVAGLTLFLQDITDARARDEELAAYRERLEQLVEARTREL
;
A
#
# COMPACT_ATOMS: atom_id res chain seq x y z
N MET A 1 28.30 -4.57 -5.79
CA MET A 1 28.23 -3.11 -5.99
C MET A 1 27.26 -2.65 -7.07
N ARG A 2 27.29 -3.15 -8.33
CA ARG A 2 26.29 -2.72 -9.36
C ARG A 2 24.87 -3.23 -9.10
N ALA A 3 24.69 -4.49 -8.69
CA ALA A 3 23.37 -5.08 -8.47
C ALA A 3 22.58 -4.38 -7.34
N ASP A 4 23.22 -4.15 -6.20
CA ASP A 4 22.61 -3.48 -5.04
C ASP A 4 22.17 -2.04 -5.35
N HIS A 5 22.97 -1.32 -6.14
CA HIS A 5 22.62 0.04 -6.55
C HIS A 5 21.40 0.07 -7.48
N VAL A 6 21.28 -0.90 -8.38
CA VAL A 6 20.11 -1.01 -9.28
C VAL A 6 18.87 -1.38 -8.47
N LEU A 7 18.96 -2.37 -7.56
CA LEU A 7 17.83 -2.76 -6.71
C LEU A 7 17.33 -1.59 -5.87
N ARG A 8 18.26 -0.82 -5.27
CA ARG A 8 17.90 0.38 -4.52
C ARG A 8 17.25 1.44 -5.41
N ALA A 9 17.78 1.70 -6.59
CA ALA A 9 17.18 2.65 -7.53
C ALA A 9 15.76 2.23 -7.94
N VAL A 10 15.49 0.93 -8.09
CA VAL A 10 14.14 0.42 -8.39
C VAL A 10 13.18 0.65 -7.20
N LEU A 11 13.61 0.37 -5.97
CA LEU A 11 12.79 0.61 -4.77
C LEU A 11 12.47 2.10 -4.54
N GLU A 12 13.42 2.98 -4.86
CA GLU A 12 13.27 4.44 -4.67
C GLU A 12 12.62 5.15 -5.87
N SER A 13 12.45 4.47 -7.02
CA SER A 13 11.91 5.10 -8.22
C SER A 13 10.47 5.60 -8.06
N PRO A 14 9.55 4.87 -7.40
CA PRO A 14 8.19 5.36 -7.17
C PRO A 14 8.17 6.41 -6.05
N ARG A 15 7.65 7.61 -6.34
CA ARG A 15 7.64 8.72 -5.38
C ARG A 15 6.58 8.60 -4.29
N ASP A 16 5.42 8.05 -4.65
CA ASP A 16 4.22 7.99 -3.80
C ASP A 16 3.83 6.55 -3.44
N LEU A 17 4.81 5.64 -3.47
CA LEU A 17 4.62 4.23 -3.09
C LEU A 17 5.48 3.94 -1.87
N VAL A 18 4.85 3.48 -0.80
CA VAL A 18 5.56 2.92 0.35
C VAL A 18 5.89 1.47 0.02
N ILE A 19 7.17 1.10 0.12
CA ILE A 19 7.64 -0.25 -0.20
C ILE A 19 8.50 -0.76 0.94
N PHE A 20 8.21 -1.98 1.40
CA PHE A 20 9.10 -2.69 2.30
C PHE A 20 9.00 -4.21 2.14
N ALA A 21 10.01 -4.90 2.66
CA ALA A 21 10.08 -6.34 2.73
C ALA A 21 10.47 -6.77 4.14
N LEU A 22 9.85 -7.84 4.62
CA LEU A 22 10.13 -8.44 5.93
C LEU A 22 10.51 -9.91 5.78
N ASP A 23 11.33 -10.43 6.70
CA ASP A 23 11.53 -11.87 6.87
C ASP A 23 10.37 -12.53 7.64
N ARG A 24 10.50 -13.83 7.95
CA ARG A 24 9.50 -14.62 8.68
C ARG A 24 9.35 -14.18 10.14
N GLU A 25 10.35 -13.49 10.67
CA GLU A 25 10.40 -12.93 12.02
C GLU A 25 10.00 -11.43 12.04
N TYR A 26 9.40 -10.95 10.95
CA TYR A 26 8.95 -9.56 10.76
C TYR A 26 10.07 -8.52 10.79
N ARG A 27 11.32 -8.93 10.55
CA ARG A 27 12.46 -8.02 10.50
C ARG A 27 12.56 -7.41 9.12
N TYR A 28 12.87 -6.13 9.06
CA TYR A 28 13.12 -5.46 7.78
C TYR A 28 14.25 -6.11 7.01
N LEU A 29 13.95 -6.57 5.80
CA LEU A 29 14.93 -6.98 4.79
C LEU A 29 15.32 -5.78 3.91
N ALA A 30 14.33 -4.98 3.52
CA ALA A 30 14.51 -3.77 2.72
C ALA A 30 13.31 -2.84 2.89
N PHE A 31 13.51 -1.56 2.60
CA PHE A 31 12.45 -0.57 2.49
C PHE A 31 12.94 0.65 1.70
N ASN A 32 12.02 1.43 1.16
CA ASN A 32 12.35 2.69 0.50
C ASN A 32 12.24 3.89 1.45
N GLU A 33 12.69 5.07 0.99
CA GLU A 33 12.67 6.30 1.77
C GLU A 33 11.25 6.75 2.12
N ALA A 34 10.27 6.47 1.27
CA ALA A 34 8.86 6.74 1.56
C ALA A 34 8.40 5.99 2.82
N HIS A 35 8.71 4.69 2.92
CA HIS A 35 8.40 3.91 4.13
C HIS A 35 9.09 4.45 5.38
N ARG A 36 10.39 4.75 5.28
CA ARG A 36 11.17 5.30 6.40
C ARG A 36 10.55 6.60 6.94
N ARG A 37 10.17 7.52 6.03
CA ARG A 37 9.48 8.77 6.38
C ARG A 37 8.12 8.53 7.02
N THR A 38 7.35 7.57 6.52
CA THR A 38 6.04 7.21 7.07
C THR A 38 6.18 6.67 8.51
N MET A 39 7.15 5.78 8.74
CA MET A 39 7.39 5.24 10.08
C MET A 39 7.82 6.32 11.08
N HIS A 40 8.69 7.25 10.66
CA HIS A 40 9.09 8.39 11.48
C HIS A 40 7.91 9.35 11.73
N ALA A 41 7.08 9.63 10.74
CA ALA A 41 5.97 10.57 10.87
C ALA A 41 4.88 10.09 11.83
N ILE A 42 4.56 8.79 11.81
CA ILE A 42 3.45 8.24 12.60
C ILE A 42 3.91 7.74 13.97
N TRP A 43 5.10 7.11 14.07
CA TRP A 43 5.58 6.49 15.32
C TRP A 43 6.86 7.14 15.88
N GLY A 44 7.47 8.11 15.18
CA GLY A 44 8.68 8.79 15.67
C GLY A 44 9.94 7.93 15.67
N VAL A 45 9.95 6.82 14.92
CA VAL A 45 11.06 5.85 14.91
C VAL A 45 11.81 5.92 13.57
N ASP A 46 13.14 6.06 13.65
CA ASP A 46 14.02 5.85 12.49
C ASP A 46 14.34 4.37 12.38
N ILE A 47 13.69 3.70 11.43
CA ILE A 47 13.76 2.25 11.26
C ILE A 47 15.09 1.82 10.61
N ALA A 48 15.53 0.60 10.92
CA ALA A 48 16.71 -0.01 10.31
C ALA A 48 16.44 -1.44 9.81
N VAL A 49 17.22 -1.87 8.81
CA VAL A 49 17.25 -3.28 8.37
C VAL A 49 17.60 -4.19 9.57
N GLY A 50 16.89 -5.30 9.70
CA GLY A 50 17.01 -6.26 10.82
C GLY A 50 16.13 -5.96 12.04
N GLN A 51 15.55 -4.75 12.13
CA GLN A 51 14.62 -4.39 13.20
C GLN A 51 13.25 -5.03 12.99
N VAL A 52 12.63 -5.53 14.06
CA VAL A 52 11.28 -6.12 14.04
C VAL A 52 10.26 -5.00 13.86
N MET A 53 9.51 -5.00 12.76
CA MET A 53 8.55 -3.96 12.44
C MET A 53 7.43 -3.86 13.48
N LEU A 54 6.96 -5.00 14.01
CA LEU A 54 5.86 -5.03 14.97
C LEU A 54 6.20 -4.34 16.31
N ASP A 55 7.47 -4.33 16.70
CA ASP A 55 7.93 -3.63 17.92
C ASP A 55 7.89 -2.10 17.75
N VAL A 56 7.89 -1.61 16.50
CA VAL A 56 7.84 -0.19 16.17
C VAL A 56 6.41 0.36 16.23
N ILE A 57 5.41 -0.46 15.93
CA ILE A 57 4.01 -0.02 15.87
C ILE A 57 3.51 0.20 17.30
N GLY A 58 3.41 1.46 17.72
CA GLY A 58 3.08 1.85 19.10
C GLY A 58 1.63 1.59 19.54
N ARG A 59 0.68 1.52 18.60
CA ARG A 59 -0.75 1.27 18.89
C ARG A 59 -1.05 -0.23 18.76
N GLU A 60 -1.68 -0.80 19.78
CA GLU A 60 -1.95 -2.25 19.85
C GLU A 60 -2.86 -2.74 18.72
N ASP A 61 -3.94 -2.01 18.42
CA ASP A 61 -4.88 -2.37 17.35
C ASP A 61 -4.21 -2.37 15.96
N ASP A 62 -3.35 -1.38 15.69
CA ASP A 62 -2.62 -1.29 14.43
C ASP A 62 -1.57 -2.39 14.33
N ARG A 63 -0.91 -2.73 15.45
CA ARG A 63 0.06 -3.83 15.52
C ARG A 63 -0.62 -5.17 15.27
N ALA A 64 -1.79 -5.41 15.87
CA ALA A 64 -2.57 -6.63 15.68
C ALA A 64 -3.05 -6.77 14.23
N ARG A 65 -3.56 -5.69 13.62
CA ARG A 65 -3.98 -5.67 12.21
C ARG A 65 -2.82 -5.94 11.26
N ALA A 66 -1.68 -5.26 11.47
CA ALA A 66 -0.48 -5.48 10.68
C ALA A 66 0.00 -6.93 10.78
N LYS A 67 0.06 -7.48 12.00
CA LYS A 67 0.46 -8.87 12.22
C LYS A 67 -0.45 -9.85 11.49
N ALA A 68 -1.78 -9.69 11.56
CA ALA A 68 -2.71 -10.58 10.88
C ALA A 68 -2.50 -10.60 9.35
N ASN A 69 -2.26 -9.43 8.75
CA ASN A 69 -1.96 -9.36 7.32
C ASN A 69 -0.59 -9.96 6.98
N PHE A 70 0.43 -9.74 7.82
CA PHE A 70 1.75 -10.35 7.64
C PHE A 70 1.68 -11.88 7.73
N ASP A 71 0.94 -12.42 8.72
CA ASP A 71 0.74 -13.85 8.90
C ASP A 71 0.12 -14.51 7.64
N ARG A 72 -0.89 -13.86 7.05
CA ARG A 72 -1.51 -14.33 5.79
C ARG A 72 -0.52 -14.37 4.64
N ALA A 73 0.27 -13.31 4.46
CA ALA A 73 1.30 -13.27 3.43
C ALA A 73 2.36 -14.35 3.65
N LEU A 74 2.81 -14.53 4.90
CA LEU A 74 3.79 -15.55 5.28
C LEU A 74 3.25 -16.98 5.16
N ALA A 75 1.93 -17.18 5.15
CA ALA A 75 1.28 -18.44 4.81
C ALA A 75 1.26 -18.73 3.30
N GLY A 76 1.77 -17.82 2.47
CA GLY A 76 1.85 -17.95 1.01
C GLY A 76 0.70 -17.29 0.25
N GLU A 77 -0.18 -16.54 0.93
CA GLU A 77 -1.28 -15.85 0.29
C GLU A 77 -0.81 -14.51 -0.32
N SER A 78 -1.13 -14.27 -1.59
CA SER A 78 -0.99 -12.93 -2.21
C SER A 78 -2.35 -12.26 -2.20
N PHE A 79 -2.46 -11.07 -1.63
CA PHE A 79 -3.76 -10.39 -1.50
C PHE A 79 -3.62 -8.87 -1.46
N THR A 80 -4.75 -8.21 -1.71
CA THR A 80 -4.86 -6.75 -1.70
C THR A 80 -5.91 -6.33 -0.68
N VAL A 81 -5.62 -5.27 0.08
CA VAL A 81 -6.58 -4.61 0.97
C VAL A 81 -6.74 -3.17 0.51
N VAL A 82 -7.98 -2.67 0.45
CA VAL A 82 -8.24 -1.25 0.26
C VAL A 82 -8.83 -0.71 1.54
N GLU A 83 -8.12 0.21 2.17
CA GLU A 83 -8.52 0.84 3.43
C GLU A 83 -8.80 2.32 3.21
N ALA A 84 -9.81 2.85 3.89
CA ALA A 84 -10.14 4.25 3.84
C ALA A 84 -9.87 4.88 5.21
N TYR A 85 -9.06 5.93 5.24
CA TYR A 85 -8.67 6.64 6.45
C TYR A 85 -9.07 8.12 6.36
N GLY A 86 -9.47 8.70 7.50
CA GLY A 86 -9.97 10.08 7.60
C GLY A 86 -11.50 10.19 7.60
N ASP A 87 -12.00 11.40 7.86
CA ASP A 87 -13.43 11.75 7.89
C ASP A 87 -13.83 12.55 6.63
N GLU A 88 -15.11 12.57 6.26
CA GLU A 88 -15.66 13.33 5.11
C GLU A 88 -15.27 14.82 5.16
N THR A 89 -15.09 15.35 6.37
CA THR A 89 -14.69 16.74 6.64
C THR A 89 -13.20 17.04 6.42
N MET A 90 -12.32 16.03 6.47
CA MET A 90 -10.85 16.17 6.37
C MET A 90 -10.25 15.61 5.07
N GLY A 91 -11.10 15.20 4.12
CA GLY A 91 -10.65 14.58 2.87
C GLY A 91 -10.29 13.12 3.10
N ARG A 92 -11.30 12.25 2.97
CA ARG A 92 -11.16 10.79 3.07
C ARG A 92 -10.12 10.30 2.06
N ARG A 93 -9.10 9.58 2.54
CA ARG A 93 -8.06 9.00 1.70
C ARG A 93 -8.24 7.50 1.58
N TYR A 94 -7.95 6.97 0.40
CA TYR A 94 -8.01 5.56 0.09
C TYR A 94 -6.60 5.03 -0.15
N TYR A 95 -6.23 3.98 0.56
CA TYR A 95 -4.95 3.32 0.42
C TYR A 95 -5.17 1.90 -0.06
N GLN A 96 -4.33 1.48 -0.99
CA GLN A 96 -4.29 0.12 -1.49
C GLN A 96 -2.99 -0.54 -1.04
N ASP A 97 -3.14 -1.59 -0.25
CA ASP A 97 -2.04 -2.38 0.28
C ASP A 97 -1.96 -3.71 -0.46
N LEU A 98 -0.83 -3.98 -1.09
CA LEU A 98 -0.56 -5.22 -1.81
C LEU A 98 0.47 -6.05 -1.04
N TYR A 99 0.04 -7.22 -0.57
CA TYR A 99 0.85 -8.16 0.17
C TYR A 99 1.23 -9.34 -0.72
N ASN A 100 2.52 -9.67 -0.79
CA ASN A 100 3.00 -10.84 -1.53
C ASN A 100 4.04 -11.61 -0.71
N PRO A 101 4.01 -12.95 -0.70
CA PRO A 101 5.09 -13.77 -0.15
C PRO A 101 6.36 -13.65 -0.99
N ILE A 102 7.51 -13.65 -0.31
CA ILE A 102 8.82 -13.87 -0.93
C ILE A 102 9.10 -15.37 -0.84
N PHE A 103 9.37 -16.01 -1.97
CA PHE A 103 9.75 -17.43 -2.01
C PHE A 103 11.26 -17.58 -2.21
N SER A 104 11.86 -18.50 -1.45
CA SER A 104 13.23 -18.97 -1.65
C SER A 104 13.25 -20.49 -1.51
N GLU A 105 13.86 -21.19 -2.46
CA GLU A 105 14.01 -22.65 -2.43
C GLU A 105 12.69 -23.43 -2.20
N GLY A 106 11.58 -22.90 -2.72
CA GLY A 106 10.26 -23.52 -2.60
C GLY A 106 9.54 -23.29 -1.27
N ALA A 107 10.12 -22.49 -0.37
CA ALA A 107 9.50 -22.09 0.90
C ALA A 107 9.31 -20.57 0.96
N VAL A 108 8.33 -20.12 1.76
CA VAL A 108 8.16 -18.69 2.05
C VAL A 108 9.31 -18.22 2.94
N ALA A 109 10.10 -17.28 2.45
CA ALA A 109 11.25 -16.68 3.14
C ALA A 109 10.92 -15.32 3.77
N GLY A 110 9.80 -14.72 3.40
CA GLY A 110 9.40 -13.39 3.86
C GLY A 110 8.17 -12.89 3.13
N LEU A 111 7.96 -11.57 3.17
CA LEU A 111 6.88 -10.88 2.46
C LEU A 111 7.36 -9.54 1.92
N THR A 112 6.67 -9.05 0.88
CA THR A 112 6.74 -7.66 0.42
C THR A 112 5.39 -6.98 0.65
N LEU A 113 5.44 -5.70 0.98
CA LEU A 113 4.28 -4.82 1.01
C LEU A 113 4.52 -3.62 0.09
N PHE A 114 3.48 -3.30 -0.68
CA PHE A 114 3.37 -2.04 -1.42
C PHE A 114 2.12 -1.31 -0.95
N LEU A 115 2.25 -0.09 -0.46
CA LEU A 115 1.13 0.76 -0.06
C LEU A 115 1.08 1.98 -0.97
N GLN A 116 -0.05 2.14 -1.65
CA GLN A 116 -0.30 3.21 -2.60
C GLN A 116 -1.51 4.05 -2.17
N ASP A 117 -1.38 5.37 -2.17
CA ASP A 117 -2.55 6.27 -2.10
C ASP A 117 -3.26 6.26 -3.45
N ILE A 118 -4.52 5.80 -3.47
CA ILE A 118 -5.37 5.71 -4.66
C ILE A 118 -6.48 6.76 -4.67
N THR A 119 -6.43 7.76 -3.77
CA THR A 119 -7.49 8.77 -3.60
C THR A 119 -7.75 9.53 -4.89
N ASP A 120 -6.70 10.09 -5.51
CA ASP A 120 -6.82 10.87 -6.75
C ASP A 120 -7.26 10.00 -7.93
N ALA A 121 -6.77 8.76 -8.00
CA ALA A 121 -7.16 7.81 -9.03
C ALA A 121 -8.66 7.51 -8.93
N ARG A 122 -9.16 7.26 -7.72
CA ARG A 122 -10.58 7.03 -7.47
C ARG A 122 -11.45 8.23 -7.81
N ALA A 123 -11.05 9.43 -7.37
CA ALA A 123 -11.82 10.64 -7.63
C ALA A 123 -11.98 10.90 -9.14
N ARG A 124 -10.92 10.64 -9.92
CA ARG A 124 -10.96 10.76 -11.39
C ARG A 124 -11.87 9.72 -12.04
N ASP A 125 -11.86 8.48 -11.55
CA ASP A 125 -12.74 7.43 -12.05
C ASP A 125 -14.22 7.72 -11.75
N GLU A 126 -14.51 8.24 -10.56
CA GLU A 126 -15.85 8.67 -10.16
C GLU A 126 -16.35 9.86 -10.99
N GLU A 127 -15.50 10.87 -11.21
CA GLU A 127 -15.82 12.01 -12.08
C GLU A 127 -16.10 11.55 -13.52
N LEU A 128 -15.28 10.66 -14.05
CA LEU A 128 -15.46 10.11 -15.40
C LEU A 128 -16.77 9.31 -15.51
N ALA A 129 -17.12 8.53 -14.49
CA ALA A 129 -18.39 7.79 -14.44
C ALA A 129 -19.59 8.75 -14.43
N ALA A 130 -19.55 9.80 -13.60
CA ALA A 130 -20.61 10.80 -13.53
C ALA A 130 -20.80 11.56 -14.85
N TYR A 131 -19.70 11.89 -15.55
CA TYR A 131 -19.78 12.50 -16.88
C TYR A 131 -20.41 11.57 -17.92
N ARG A 132 -20.09 10.28 -17.90
CA ARG A 132 -20.68 9.29 -18.82
C ARG A 132 -22.18 9.16 -18.61
N GLU A 133 -22.62 9.01 -17.35
CA GLU A 133 -24.03 8.90 -17.00
C GLU A 133 -24.80 10.16 -17.46
N ARG A 134 -24.24 11.35 -17.25
CA ARG A 134 -24.86 12.61 -17.68
C ARG A 134 -24.99 12.73 -19.19
N LEU A 135 -24.00 12.26 -19.95
CA LEU A 135 -24.05 12.24 -21.41
C LEU A 135 -25.11 11.25 -21.91
N GLU A 136 -25.20 10.06 -21.31
CA GLU A 136 -26.23 9.07 -21.64
C GLU A 136 -27.65 9.62 -21.42
N GLN A 137 -27.89 10.27 -20.28
CA GLN A 137 -29.18 10.92 -19.98
C GLN A 137 -29.54 12.01 -21.00
N LEU A 138 -28.56 12.83 -21.41
CA LEU A 138 -28.78 13.87 -22.42
C LEU A 138 -29.07 13.29 -23.80
N VAL A 139 -28.34 12.24 -24.21
CA VAL A 139 -28.58 11.54 -25.48
C VAL A 139 -29.98 10.94 -25.49
N GLU A 140 -30.38 10.21 -24.44
CA GLU A 140 -31.72 9.63 -24.35
C GLU A 140 -32.83 10.68 -24.39
N ALA A 141 -32.67 11.80 -23.67
CA ALA A 141 -33.64 12.88 -23.69
C ALA A 141 -33.81 13.44 -25.11
N ARG A 142 -32.70 13.65 -25.84
CA ARG A 142 -32.73 14.16 -27.21
C ARG A 142 -33.29 13.15 -28.21
N THR A 143 -33.02 11.86 -28.04
CA THR A 143 -33.60 10.81 -28.89
C THR A 143 -35.10 10.64 -28.66
N ARG A 144 -35.62 10.91 -27.45
CA ARG A 144 -37.06 10.91 -27.17
C ARG A 144 -37.80 12.14 -27.70
N GLU A 145 -37.08 13.25 -27.94
CA GLU A 145 -37.62 14.48 -28.51
C GLU A 145 -37.66 14.48 -30.06
N LEU A 146 -37.09 13.47 -30.72
CA LEU A 146 -37.07 13.27 -32.17
C LEU A 146 -38.12 12.24 -32.61
#